data_AF-A0A2A5C6Q7-F1
#
_entry.id   AF-A0A2A5C6Q7-F1
#
_cell.length_a   1.000
_cell.length_b   1.000
_cell.length_c   1.000
_cell.angle_alpha   90.00
_cell.angle_beta   90.00
_cell.angle_gamma   90.00
#
_symmetry.space_group_name_H-M   'P 1'
#
loop_
_entity.id
_entity.type
_entity.pdbx_description
1 polymer ?
#
loop_
_entity_poly.entity_id
_entity_poly.type
_entity_poly.pdbx_seq_one_letter_code
_entity_poly.pdbx_strand_id
1 'polypeptide(L)'
;MTHLLQQLADDDTRQEILSQRKKWVEPALAFIDLVKSGLQPPAEVFEALELPDSCKIFIDLFDLFEDWRRQQRRISYADMLYDPVMAFIYQPEIAAQFGGHMQWILVDEYQDINAIQQLLLEVLYGGRGSVMVIGDPDQTIYEFRGSKPEFIVQKFDQQMQQVSTYQLPHTFRYGHALSLLANHLITHNKEREPVLCLSHPSTPQTKARLHFARYEPALILTLIKSEAEKQPLENIAVI
;
A
#
# COMPACT_ATOMS: atom_id res chain seq x y z
N MET A 1 5.49 19.85 -12.43
CA MET A 1 4.40 19.99 -11.44
C MET A 1 4.02 21.44 -11.16
N THR A 2 4.82 22.24 -10.45
CA THR A 2 4.46 23.64 -10.09
C THR A 2 4.09 24.50 -11.30
N HIS A 3 4.76 24.34 -12.44
CA HIS A 3 4.38 25.04 -13.67
C HIS A 3 3.01 24.62 -14.20
N LEU A 4 2.69 23.32 -14.18
CA LEU A 4 1.40 22.78 -14.64
C LEU A 4 0.24 23.26 -13.77
N LEU A 5 0.41 23.25 -12.44
CA LEU A 5 -0.57 23.79 -11.49
C LEU A 5 -0.89 25.27 -11.78
N GLN A 6 0.12 26.08 -12.09
CA GLN A 6 -0.08 27.51 -12.39
C GLN A 6 -0.86 27.77 -13.69
N GLN A 7 -0.87 26.81 -14.63
CA GLN A 7 -1.64 26.92 -15.88
C GLN A 7 -3.14 26.78 -15.65
N LEU A 8 -3.55 26.06 -14.59
CA LEU A 8 -4.95 25.80 -14.24
C LEU A 8 -5.47 26.74 -13.14
N ALA A 9 -4.57 27.34 -12.36
CA ALA A 9 -4.89 28.22 -11.26
C ALA A 9 -5.31 29.63 -11.70
N ASP A 10 -6.28 30.20 -10.98
CA ASP A 10 -6.56 31.64 -11.00
C ASP A 10 -5.39 32.45 -10.38
N ASP A 11 -5.46 33.78 -10.47
CA ASP A 11 -4.33 34.64 -10.06
C ASP A 11 -4.01 34.54 -8.57
N ASP A 12 -5.02 34.43 -7.71
CA ASP A 12 -4.85 34.31 -6.26
C ASP A 12 -4.22 32.95 -5.90
N THR A 13 -4.75 31.86 -6.46
CA THR A 13 -4.23 30.50 -6.27
C THR A 13 -2.82 30.38 -6.85
N ARG A 14 -2.52 31.04 -7.96
CA ARG A 14 -1.16 31.06 -8.55
C ARG A 14 -0.14 31.68 -7.60
N GLN A 15 -0.47 32.78 -6.94
CA GLN A 15 0.39 33.39 -5.92
C GLN A 15 0.57 32.47 -4.71
N GLU A 16 -0.49 31.77 -4.30
CA GLU A 16 -0.42 30.80 -3.21
C GLU A 16 0.48 29.60 -3.57
N ILE A 17 0.37 29.04 -4.78
CA ILE A 17 1.23 27.95 -5.26
C ILE A 17 2.70 28.35 -5.24
N LEU A 18 3.02 29.60 -5.62
CA LEU A 18 4.39 30.09 -5.64
C LEU A 18 4.95 30.31 -4.23
N SER A 19 4.14 30.85 -3.32
CA SER A 19 4.55 31.12 -1.94
C SER A 19 4.56 29.87 -1.05
N GLN A 20 3.66 28.91 -1.30
CA GLN A 20 3.46 27.69 -0.51
C GLN A 20 3.58 26.43 -1.36
N ARG A 21 4.65 26.32 -2.15
CA ARG A 21 4.86 25.24 -3.12
C ARG A 21 4.60 23.83 -2.59
N LYS A 22 5.10 23.51 -1.40
CA LYS A 22 4.93 22.16 -0.81
C LYS A 22 3.46 21.81 -0.56
N LYS A 23 2.68 22.77 -0.04
CA LYS A 23 1.25 22.63 0.26
C LYS A 23 0.43 22.21 -0.96
N TRP A 24 0.87 22.58 -2.17
CA TRP A 24 0.17 22.27 -3.41
C TRP A 24 0.77 21.09 -4.16
N VAL A 25 2.10 21.01 -4.22
CA VAL A 25 2.80 19.99 -5.02
C VAL A 25 2.70 18.60 -4.39
N GLU A 26 2.83 18.49 -3.06
CA GLU A 26 2.80 17.18 -2.39
C GLU A 26 1.40 16.55 -2.49
N PRO A 27 0.29 17.25 -2.20
CA PRO A 27 -1.04 16.68 -2.41
C PRO A 27 -1.37 16.41 -3.87
N ALA A 28 -0.94 17.25 -4.81
CA ALA A 28 -1.14 17.02 -6.24
C ALA A 28 -0.44 15.73 -6.72
N LEU A 29 0.78 15.48 -6.25
CA LEU A 29 1.51 14.24 -6.56
C LEU A 29 0.84 13.03 -5.91
N ALA A 30 0.46 13.13 -4.64
CA ALA A 30 -0.25 12.05 -3.94
C ALA A 30 -1.59 11.72 -4.62
N PHE A 31 -2.31 12.74 -5.08
CA PHE A 31 -3.54 12.58 -5.85
C PHE A 31 -3.28 11.81 -7.16
N ILE A 32 -2.29 12.22 -7.96
CA ILE A 32 -1.94 11.53 -9.21
C ILE A 32 -1.54 10.07 -8.95
N ASP A 33 -0.73 9.81 -7.92
CA ASP A 33 -0.29 8.46 -7.57
C ASP A 33 -1.48 7.58 -7.13
N LEU A 34 -2.43 8.15 -6.37
CA LEU A 34 -3.62 7.43 -5.94
C LEU A 34 -4.58 7.15 -7.11
N VAL A 35 -4.77 8.10 -8.02
CA VAL A 35 -5.54 7.84 -9.26
C VAL A 35 -4.89 6.69 -10.04
N LYS A 36 -3.57 6.66 -10.13
CA LYS A 36 -2.82 5.61 -10.84
C LYS A 36 -2.71 4.28 -10.11
N SER A 37 -3.05 4.20 -8.83
CA SER A 37 -3.18 2.93 -8.12
C SER A 37 -4.61 2.35 -8.20
N GLY A 38 -5.56 3.18 -8.62
CA GLY A 38 -6.96 2.83 -8.82
C GLY A 38 -7.37 2.60 -10.27
N LEU A 39 -8.63 2.22 -10.45
CA LEU A 39 -9.30 2.10 -11.76
C LEU A 39 -10.35 3.20 -11.96
N GLN A 40 -10.52 4.09 -10.98
CA GLN A 40 -11.53 5.12 -10.98
C GLN A 40 -11.05 6.38 -11.71
N PRO A 41 -11.95 7.13 -12.35
CA PRO A 41 -11.60 8.41 -12.95
C PRO A 41 -11.15 9.43 -11.88
N PRO A 42 -10.32 10.43 -12.24
CA PRO A 42 -9.80 11.41 -11.29
C PRO A 42 -10.90 12.12 -10.46
N ALA A 43 -12.07 12.38 -11.05
CA ALA A 43 -13.17 13.05 -10.37
C ALA A 43 -13.73 12.23 -9.18
N GLU A 44 -13.88 10.91 -9.35
CA GLU A 44 -14.35 10.03 -8.26
C GLU A 44 -13.31 9.91 -7.15
N VAL A 45 -12.03 9.82 -7.52
CA VAL A 45 -10.93 9.79 -6.53
C VAL A 45 -10.88 11.10 -5.74
N PHE A 46 -11.12 12.23 -6.41
CA PHE A 46 -11.16 13.54 -5.74
C PHE A 46 -12.30 13.63 -4.73
N GLU A 47 -13.49 13.17 -5.11
CA GLU A 47 -14.66 13.13 -4.23
C GLU A 47 -14.41 12.22 -3.02
N ALA A 48 -13.83 11.04 -3.24
CA ALA A 48 -13.52 10.08 -2.17
C ALA A 48 -12.46 10.58 -1.16
N LEU A 49 -11.56 11.46 -1.59
CA LEU A 49 -10.53 12.05 -0.73
C LEU A 49 -11.03 13.22 0.13
N GLU A 50 -12.24 13.72 -0.13
CA GLU A 50 -12.82 14.89 0.57
C GLU A 50 -11.87 16.10 0.61
N LEU A 51 -11.12 16.32 -0.49
CA LEU A 51 -10.17 17.44 -0.58
C LEU A 51 -10.90 18.79 -0.61
N PRO A 52 -10.25 19.88 -0.14
CA PRO A 52 -10.82 21.21 -0.21
C PRO A 52 -11.16 21.62 -1.66
N ASP A 53 -12.20 22.41 -1.85
CA ASP A 53 -12.63 22.91 -3.16
C ASP A 53 -11.50 23.62 -3.94
N SER A 54 -10.57 24.26 -3.24
CA SER A 54 -9.39 24.88 -3.86
C SER A 54 -8.50 23.90 -4.61
N CYS A 55 -8.58 22.60 -4.29
CA CYS A 55 -7.84 21.54 -4.94
C CYS A 55 -8.57 20.93 -6.15
N LYS A 56 -9.77 21.41 -6.52
CA LYS A 56 -10.52 20.88 -7.69
C LYS A 56 -9.71 20.90 -8.99
N ILE A 57 -8.76 21.84 -9.10
CA ILE A 57 -7.80 21.90 -10.21
C ILE A 57 -6.97 20.61 -10.37
N PHE A 58 -6.90 19.74 -9.36
CA PHE A 58 -6.18 18.47 -9.43
C PHE A 58 -6.80 17.47 -10.42
N ILE A 59 -8.12 17.56 -10.63
CA ILE A 59 -8.83 16.72 -11.60
C ILE A 59 -8.28 17.00 -13.00
N ASP A 60 -8.31 18.26 -13.43
CA ASP A 60 -7.78 18.68 -14.74
C ASP A 60 -6.24 18.57 -14.81
N LEU A 61 -5.57 18.73 -13.67
CA LEU A 61 -4.12 18.57 -13.57
C LEU A 61 -3.68 17.15 -13.93
N PHE A 62 -4.48 16.12 -13.61
CA PHE A 62 -4.15 14.75 -13.92
C PHE A 62 -3.94 14.57 -15.43
N ASP A 63 -4.90 15.01 -16.23
CA ASP A 63 -4.84 14.90 -17.69
C ASP A 63 -3.71 15.77 -18.26
N LEU A 64 -3.58 17.01 -17.79
CA LEU A 64 -2.50 17.91 -18.21
C LEU A 64 -1.10 17.33 -17.88
N PHE A 65 -0.98 16.66 -16.73
CA PHE A 65 0.25 15.99 -16.32
C PHE A 65 0.54 14.78 -17.20
N GLU A 66 -0.46 13.96 -17.52
CA GLU A 66 -0.31 12.79 -18.37
C GLU A 66 0.07 13.16 -19.81
N ASP A 67 -0.55 14.19 -20.37
CA ASP A 67 -0.19 14.71 -21.69
C ASP A 67 1.23 15.23 -21.71
N TRP A 68 1.60 16.04 -20.72
CA TRP A 68 2.97 16.52 -20.57
C TRP A 68 3.96 15.35 -20.44
N ARG A 69 3.67 14.37 -19.58
CA ARG A 69 4.54 13.21 -19.33
C ARG A 69 4.79 12.43 -20.61
N ARG A 70 3.73 12.15 -21.37
CA ARG A 70 3.79 11.42 -22.65
C ARG A 70 4.57 12.19 -23.71
N GLN A 71 4.35 13.49 -23.84
CA GLN A 71 5.13 14.36 -24.74
C GLN A 71 6.63 14.36 -24.39
N GLN A 72 6.95 14.32 -23.10
CA GLN A 72 8.33 14.23 -22.61
C GLN A 72 8.91 12.81 -22.65
N ARG A 73 8.13 11.80 -23.06
CA ARG A 73 8.51 10.37 -23.07
C ARG A 73 9.06 9.90 -21.73
N ARG A 74 8.39 10.28 -20.64
CA ARG A 74 8.76 9.91 -19.27
C ARG A 74 7.83 8.83 -18.72
N ILE A 75 8.38 7.99 -17.84
CA ILE A 75 7.66 6.93 -17.13
C ILE A 75 8.06 7.03 -15.66
N SER A 76 7.06 7.11 -14.77
CA SER A 76 7.21 6.99 -13.32
C SER A 76 6.99 5.53 -12.89
N TYR A 77 7.22 5.22 -11.61
CA TYR A 77 6.93 3.88 -11.09
C TYR A 77 5.45 3.52 -11.18
N ALA A 78 4.55 4.47 -10.92
CA ALA A 78 3.11 4.22 -11.06
C ALA A 78 2.73 3.89 -12.51
N ASP A 79 3.35 4.55 -13.50
CA ASP A 79 3.09 4.31 -14.92
C ASP A 79 3.49 2.92 -15.39
N MET A 80 4.47 2.28 -14.73
CA MET A 80 4.89 0.92 -15.07
C MET A 80 3.77 -0.11 -14.86
N LEU A 81 2.76 0.22 -14.04
CA LEU A 81 1.56 -0.58 -13.84
C LEU A 81 0.35 0.06 -14.51
N TYR A 82 0.16 1.36 -14.34
CA TYR A 82 -1.01 2.08 -14.84
C TYR A 82 -1.12 2.02 -16.37
N ASP A 83 -0.05 2.34 -17.12
CA ASP A 83 -0.11 2.39 -18.59
C ASP A 83 -0.43 0.99 -19.19
N PRO A 84 0.24 -0.11 -18.79
CA PRO A 84 -0.12 -1.45 -19.28
C PRO A 84 -1.55 -1.86 -18.92
N VAL A 85 -1.99 -1.61 -17.69
CA VAL A 85 -3.32 -2.00 -17.24
C VAL A 85 -4.41 -1.20 -17.95
N MET A 86 -4.22 0.11 -18.16
CA MET A 86 -5.11 0.90 -19.00
C MET A 86 -5.14 0.36 -20.44
N ALA A 87 -4.00 -0.03 -21.01
CA ALA A 87 -3.97 -0.65 -22.33
C ALA A 87 -4.77 -1.96 -22.36
N PHE A 88 -4.69 -2.79 -21.33
CA PHE A 88 -5.49 -4.02 -21.23
C PHE A 88 -7.00 -3.74 -21.16
N ILE A 89 -7.42 -2.69 -20.46
CA ILE A 89 -8.83 -2.27 -20.37
C ILE A 89 -9.34 -1.78 -21.73
N TYR A 90 -8.57 -0.93 -22.42
CA TYR A 90 -9.01 -0.33 -23.69
C TYR A 90 -8.82 -1.25 -24.90
N GLN A 91 -7.92 -2.23 -24.83
CA GLN A 91 -7.59 -3.17 -25.91
C GLN A 91 -7.55 -4.62 -25.36
N PRO A 92 -8.72 -5.27 -25.18
CA PRO A 92 -8.81 -6.63 -24.64
C PRO A 92 -8.01 -7.67 -25.42
N GLU A 93 -7.79 -7.45 -26.72
CA GLU A 93 -6.94 -8.28 -27.58
C GLU A 93 -5.46 -8.25 -27.18
N ILE A 94 -4.99 -7.16 -26.57
CA ILE A 94 -3.66 -7.10 -25.95
C ILE A 94 -3.69 -7.93 -24.68
N ALA A 95 -4.68 -7.74 -23.80
CA ALA A 95 -4.79 -8.50 -22.54
C ALA A 95 -4.77 -10.02 -22.77
N ALA A 96 -5.48 -10.49 -23.80
CA ALA A 96 -5.53 -11.90 -24.19
C ALA A 96 -4.16 -12.49 -24.60
N GLN A 97 -3.21 -11.64 -25.03
CA GLN A 97 -1.85 -12.07 -25.36
C GLN A 97 -0.98 -12.29 -24.12
N PHE A 98 -1.35 -11.76 -22.95
CA PHE A 98 -0.58 -11.89 -21.71
C PHE A 98 -1.17 -12.91 -20.73
N GLY A 99 -2.45 -13.25 -20.86
CA GLY A 99 -3.13 -14.15 -19.93
C GLY A 99 -2.86 -15.64 -20.18
N GLY A 100 -2.84 -16.41 -19.08
CA GLY A 100 -2.87 -17.87 -19.10
C GLY A 100 -1.57 -18.55 -19.55
N HIS A 101 -0.45 -17.81 -19.58
CA HIS A 101 0.88 -18.36 -19.88
C HIS A 101 1.60 -18.91 -18.64
N MET A 102 1.16 -18.50 -17.45
CA MET A 102 1.77 -18.92 -16.18
C MET A 102 0.99 -20.10 -15.62
N GLN A 103 1.67 -21.23 -15.38
CA GLN A 103 1.04 -22.36 -14.69
C GLN A 103 0.77 -22.05 -13.22
N TRP A 104 1.66 -21.27 -12.58
CA TRP A 104 1.61 -20.91 -11.18
C TRP A 104 1.91 -19.43 -11.03
N ILE A 105 1.06 -18.70 -10.32
CA ILE A 105 1.29 -17.31 -9.91
C ILE A 105 1.29 -17.28 -8.39
N LEU A 106 2.38 -16.81 -7.80
CA LEU A 106 2.52 -16.63 -6.35
C LEU A 106 2.65 -15.15 -6.07
N VAL A 107 1.80 -14.63 -5.19
CA VAL A 107 1.82 -13.23 -4.77
C VAL A 107 1.98 -13.18 -3.26
N ASP A 108 3.08 -12.59 -2.80
CA ASP A 108 3.33 -12.31 -1.39
C ASP A 108 2.86 -10.90 -1.03
N GLU A 109 2.67 -10.63 0.26
CA GLU A 109 2.18 -9.34 0.78
C GLU A 109 0.87 -8.86 0.12
N TYR A 110 -0.06 -9.79 -0.14
CA TYR A 110 -1.27 -9.54 -0.89
C TYR A 110 -2.24 -8.55 -0.22
N GLN A 111 -2.09 -8.32 1.09
CA GLN A 111 -2.85 -7.29 1.81
C GLN A 111 -2.53 -5.86 1.34
N ASP A 112 -1.33 -5.62 0.78
CA ASP A 112 -0.85 -4.29 0.41
C ASP A 112 -1.08 -3.95 -1.07
N ILE A 113 -1.79 -4.79 -1.81
CA ILE A 113 -2.08 -4.54 -3.22
C ILE A 113 -3.20 -3.51 -3.40
N ASN A 114 -3.15 -2.81 -4.53
CA ASN A 114 -4.19 -1.89 -4.99
C ASN A 114 -4.98 -2.45 -6.19
N ALA A 115 -5.98 -1.69 -6.66
CA ALA A 115 -6.87 -2.14 -7.73
C ALA A 115 -6.16 -2.37 -9.07
N ILE A 116 -5.13 -1.59 -9.38
CA ILE A 116 -4.34 -1.74 -10.60
C ILE A 116 -3.53 -3.04 -10.57
N GLN A 117 -2.92 -3.36 -9.42
CA GLN A 117 -2.20 -4.62 -9.23
C GLN A 117 -3.15 -5.83 -9.26
N GLN A 118 -4.35 -5.69 -8.68
CA GLN A 118 -5.37 -6.72 -8.74
C GLN A 118 -5.76 -7.04 -10.18
N LEU A 119 -6.08 -6.02 -10.99
CA LEU A 119 -6.46 -6.23 -12.37
C LEU A 119 -5.32 -6.80 -13.21
N LEU A 120 -4.07 -6.39 -12.96
CA LEU A 120 -2.91 -7.00 -13.60
C LEU A 120 -2.83 -8.51 -13.30
N LEU A 121 -3.05 -8.91 -12.04
CA LEU A 121 -3.07 -10.31 -11.65
C LEU A 121 -4.18 -11.09 -12.38
N GLU A 122 -5.38 -10.53 -12.48
CA GLU A 122 -6.51 -11.13 -13.21
C GLU A 122 -6.17 -11.36 -14.70
N VAL A 123 -5.55 -10.36 -15.34
CA VAL A 123 -5.12 -10.46 -16.74
C VAL A 123 -4.07 -11.57 -16.90
N LEU A 124 -3.04 -11.59 -16.05
CA LEU A 124 -1.98 -12.60 -16.12
C LEU A 124 -2.50 -14.02 -15.86
N TYR A 125 -3.44 -14.17 -14.91
CA TYR A 125 -4.10 -15.44 -14.63
C TYR A 125 -4.87 -15.94 -15.87
N GLY A 126 -5.66 -15.07 -16.51
CA GLY A 126 -6.37 -15.40 -17.76
C GLY A 126 -7.27 -16.65 -17.67
N GLY A 127 -7.67 -17.06 -16.45
CA GLY A 127 -8.47 -18.25 -16.20
C GLY A 127 -7.74 -19.59 -16.35
N ARG A 128 -6.39 -19.60 -16.41
CA ARG A 128 -5.59 -20.82 -16.55
C ARG A 128 -4.48 -20.88 -15.50
N GLY A 129 -4.12 -22.10 -15.10
CA GLY A 129 -3.12 -22.32 -14.05
C GLY A 129 -3.72 -22.15 -12.67
N SER A 130 -2.88 -21.79 -11.71
CA SER A 130 -3.26 -21.63 -10.30
C SER A 130 -2.62 -20.39 -9.72
N VAL A 131 -3.40 -19.68 -8.90
CA VAL A 131 -2.94 -18.49 -8.17
C VAL A 131 -2.90 -18.83 -6.68
N MET A 132 -1.78 -18.54 -6.04
CA MET A 132 -1.62 -18.60 -4.59
C MET A 132 -1.24 -17.20 -4.10
N VAL A 133 -2.04 -16.67 -3.18
CA VAL A 133 -1.78 -15.38 -2.54
C VAL A 133 -1.45 -15.62 -1.08
N ILE A 134 -0.49 -14.85 -0.56
CA ILE A 134 -0.03 -14.88 0.81
C ILE A 134 -0.14 -13.47 1.35
N GLY A 135 -0.74 -13.31 2.52
CA GLY A 135 -0.84 -12.03 3.18
C GLY A 135 -1.54 -12.13 4.53
N ASP A 136 -1.49 -11.03 5.27
CA ASP A 136 -2.14 -10.87 6.56
C ASP A 136 -2.98 -9.59 6.56
N PRO A 137 -4.33 -9.68 6.56
CA PRO A 137 -5.18 -8.48 6.53
C PRO A 137 -4.94 -7.55 7.73
N ASP A 138 -4.52 -8.08 8.89
CA ASP A 138 -4.18 -7.27 10.08
C ASP A 138 -2.89 -6.45 9.89
N GLN A 139 -2.12 -6.69 8.83
CA GLN A 139 -0.88 -5.96 8.49
C GLN A 139 -1.05 -4.97 7.33
N THR A 140 -2.28 -4.66 6.93
CA THR A 140 -2.55 -3.64 5.90
C THR A 140 -2.23 -2.25 6.43
N ILE A 141 -1.10 -1.66 6.02
CA ILE A 141 -0.65 -0.33 6.50
C ILE A 141 -0.44 0.69 5.37
N TYR A 142 -0.65 0.30 4.11
CA TYR A 142 -0.44 1.16 2.94
C TYR A 142 -1.74 1.70 2.31
N GLU A 143 -2.83 1.80 3.09
CA GLU A 143 -4.14 2.26 2.57
C GLU A 143 -4.08 3.66 1.95
N PHE A 144 -3.19 4.53 2.46
CA PHE A 144 -2.92 5.85 1.90
C PHE A 144 -2.34 5.83 0.47
N ARG A 145 -1.89 4.66 -0.01
CA ARG A 145 -1.47 4.40 -1.40
C ARG A 145 -2.51 3.63 -2.22
N GLY A 146 -3.69 3.42 -1.65
CA GLY A 146 -4.80 2.72 -2.29
C GLY A 146 -4.82 1.21 -2.08
N SER A 147 -4.01 0.66 -1.16
CA SER A 147 -4.20 -0.73 -0.75
C SER A 147 -5.53 -0.89 -0.02
N LYS A 148 -6.16 -2.05 -0.15
CA LYS A 148 -7.42 -2.35 0.54
C LYS A 148 -7.43 -3.78 1.07
N PRO A 149 -7.70 -4.01 2.36
CA PRO A 149 -7.78 -5.36 2.93
C PRO A 149 -8.91 -6.19 2.29
N GLU A 150 -9.91 -5.54 1.71
CA GLU A 150 -10.98 -6.19 0.93
C GLU A 150 -10.46 -7.09 -0.21
N PHE A 151 -9.28 -6.80 -0.77
CA PHE A 151 -8.71 -7.63 -1.84
C PHE A 151 -8.40 -9.05 -1.37
N ILE A 152 -7.78 -9.19 -0.19
CA ILE A 152 -7.44 -10.48 0.39
C ILE A 152 -8.64 -11.15 1.06
N VAL A 153 -9.50 -10.39 1.74
CA VAL A 153 -10.61 -10.95 2.53
C VAL A 153 -11.80 -11.37 1.68
N GLN A 154 -12.06 -10.71 0.54
CA GLN A 154 -13.29 -10.94 -0.22
C GLN A 154 -13.06 -11.11 -1.73
N LYS A 155 -12.28 -10.23 -2.36
CA LYS A 155 -12.22 -10.22 -3.84
C LYS A 155 -11.52 -11.44 -4.42
N PHE A 156 -10.51 -11.98 -3.73
CA PHE A 156 -9.82 -13.18 -4.20
C PHE A 156 -10.79 -14.36 -4.38
N ASP A 157 -11.65 -14.62 -3.40
CA ASP A 157 -12.65 -15.68 -3.45
C ASP A 157 -13.72 -15.46 -4.54
N GLN A 158 -14.04 -14.19 -4.83
CA GLN A 158 -15.02 -13.84 -5.87
C GLN A 158 -14.45 -13.98 -7.28
N GLN A 159 -13.16 -13.74 -7.45
CA GLN A 159 -12.51 -13.65 -8.76
C GLN A 159 -11.81 -14.95 -9.18
N MET A 160 -11.44 -15.79 -8.22
CA MET A 160 -10.76 -17.06 -8.47
C MET A 160 -11.73 -18.24 -8.35
N GLN A 161 -11.48 -19.28 -9.14
CA GLN A 161 -12.26 -20.52 -9.08
C GLN A 161 -11.65 -21.48 -8.06
N GLN A 162 -12.49 -22.12 -7.23
CA GLN A 162 -12.09 -23.19 -6.31
C GLN A 162 -11.01 -22.79 -5.29
N VAL A 163 -11.22 -21.70 -4.55
CA VAL A 163 -10.27 -21.23 -3.55
C VAL A 163 -10.21 -22.17 -2.34
N SER A 164 -8.99 -22.45 -1.88
CA SER A 164 -8.71 -23.12 -0.60
C SER A 164 -7.91 -22.18 0.29
N THR A 165 -8.40 -21.94 1.49
CA THR A 165 -7.77 -21.02 2.46
C THR A 165 -7.01 -21.81 3.52
N TYR A 166 -5.75 -21.44 3.75
CA TYR A 166 -4.89 -22.03 4.77
C TYR A 166 -4.45 -20.96 5.76
N GLN A 167 -4.84 -21.11 7.03
CA GLN A 167 -4.41 -20.20 8.08
C GLN A 167 -3.15 -20.73 8.77
N LEU A 168 -2.18 -19.83 9.00
CA LEU A 168 -0.91 -20.13 9.66
C LEU A 168 -0.80 -19.32 10.96
N PRO A 169 -1.48 -19.74 12.04
CA PRO A 169 -1.53 -18.93 13.27
C PRO A 169 -0.20 -18.95 14.04
N HIS A 170 0.71 -19.87 13.76
CA HIS A 170 1.92 -20.06 14.56
C HIS A 170 3.08 -19.16 14.10
N THR A 171 3.55 -18.28 14.98
CA THR A 171 4.78 -17.50 14.77
C THR A 171 6.01 -18.22 15.32
N PHE A 172 7.07 -18.19 14.51
CA PHE A 172 8.41 -18.65 14.89
C PHE A 172 9.34 -17.49 15.24
N ARG A 173 8.84 -16.24 15.22
CA ARG A 173 9.63 -15.02 15.38
C ARG A 173 9.73 -14.55 16.84
N TYR A 174 8.66 -14.71 17.62
CA TYR A 174 8.59 -14.18 18.98
C TYR A 174 7.75 -15.04 19.93
N GLY A 175 8.08 -14.93 21.21
CA GLY A 175 7.51 -15.69 22.31
C GLY A 175 6.07 -15.30 22.68
N HIS A 176 5.50 -16.09 23.59
CA HIS A 176 4.11 -16.00 24.00
C HIS A 176 3.71 -14.62 24.55
N ALA A 177 4.55 -13.99 25.37
CA ALA A 177 4.25 -12.68 25.97
C ALA A 177 4.01 -11.59 24.91
N LEU A 178 4.84 -11.52 23.86
CA LEU A 178 4.64 -10.55 22.78
C LEU A 178 3.41 -10.90 21.93
N SER A 179 3.19 -12.19 21.68
CA SER A 179 1.99 -12.65 20.94
C SER A 179 0.71 -12.23 21.66
N LEU A 180 0.64 -12.37 22.98
CA LEU A 180 -0.51 -11.94 23.79
C LEU A 180 -0.72 -10.42 23.71
N LEU A 181 0.34 -9.62 23.80
CA LEU A 181 0.25 -8.17 23.71
C LEU A 181 -0.28 -7.72 22.34
N ALA A 182 0.26 -8.30 21.25
CA ALA A 182 -0.18 -8.02 19.89
C ALA A 182 -1.64 -8.43 19.68
N ASN A 183 -2.02 -9.64 20.12
CA ASN A 183 -3.39 -10.12 20.03
C ASN A 183 -4.38 -9.24 20.81
N HIS A 184 -4.02 -8.81 22.03
CA HIS A 184 -4.88 -7.94 22.82
C HIS A 184 -5.08 -6.57 22.15
N LEU A 185 -4.06 -6.04 21.46
CA LEU A 185 -4.20 -4.81 20.70
C LEU A 185 -5.11 -5.01 19.49
N ILE A 186 -4.81 -5.99 18.63
CA ILE A 186 -5.50 -6.16 17.34
C ILE A 186 -6.98 -6.53 17.49
N THR A 187 -7.39 -7.13 18.61
CA THR A 187 -8.81 -7.45 18.87
C THR A 187 -9.72 -6.21 18.99
N HIS A 188 -9.16 -5.01 19.05
CA HIS A 188 -9.95 -3.77 19.01
C HIS A 188 -10.39 -3.39 17.58
N ASN A 189 -9.78 -3.97 16.53
CA ASN A 189 -10.18 -3.77 15.15
C ASN A 189 -11.45 -4.58 14.83
N LYS A 190 -12.37 -3.97 14.08
CA LYS A 190 -13.69 -4.56 13.77
C LYS A 190 -13.72 -5.39 12.50
N GLU A 191 -12.95 -5.00 11.48
CA GLU A 191 -12.95 -5.60 10.15
C GLU A 191 -11.71 -6.49 9.98
N ARG A 192 -11.78 -7.69 10.55
CA ARG A 192 -10.68 -8.66 10.51
C ARG A 192 -11.18 -10.09 10.53
N GLU A 193 -10.33 -11.01 10.10
CA GLU A 193 -10.54 -12.43 10.39
C GLU A 193 -10.30 -12.73 11.88
N PRO A 194 -11.06 -13.64 12.51
CA PRO A 194 -10.91 -13.97 13.92
C PRO A 194 -9.72 -14.94 14.15
N VAL A 195 -8.56 -14.64 13.57
CA VAL A 195 -7.33 -15.42 13.73
C VAL A 195 -6.48 -14.81 14.83
N LEU A 196 -5.86 -15.64 15.68
CA LEU A 196 -4.91 -15.17 16.69
C LEU A 196 -3.51 -15.64 16.33
N CYS A 197 -2.52 -14.79 16.55
CA CYS A 197 -1.12 -15.16 16.41
C CYS A 197 -0.65 -15.92 17.66
N LEU A 198 -0.22 -17.15 17.49
CA LEU A 198 0.22 -18.05 18.55
C LEU A 198 1.73 -18.27 18.44
N SER A 199 2.47 -18.07 19.53
CA SER A 199 3.89 -18.44 19.54
C SER A 199 4.04 -19.96 19.42
N HIS A 200 4.84 -20.42 18.46
CA HIS A 200 5.17 -21.83 18.34
C HIS A 200 5.94 -22.32 19.59
N PRO A 201 5.71 -23.55 20.09
CA PRO A 201 6.38 -24.06 21.29
C PRO A 201 7.93 -24.05 21.26
N SER A 202 8.51 -24.07 20.05
CA SER A 202 9.97 -23.99 19.87
C SER A 202 10.54 -22.57 19.92
N THR A 203 9.69 -21.55 19.94
CA THR A 203 10.12 -20.15 19.87
C THR A 203 10.61 -19.66 21.23
N PRO A 204 11.79 -18.99 21.32
CA PRO A 204 12.28 -18.44 22.57
C PRO A 204 11.31 -17.43 23.20
N GLN A 205 11.34 -17.33 24.53
CA GLN A 205 10.53 -16.35 25.26
C GLN A 205 10.98 -14.92 24.95
N THR A 206 10.04 -14.07 24.53
CA THR A 206 10.28 -12.65 24.30
C THR A 206 9.93 -11.86 25.55
N LYS A 207 10.80 -10.91 25.94
CA LYS A 207 10.56 -9.99 27.06
C LYS A 207 10.05 -8.67 26.53
N ALA A 208 8.92 -8.21 27.06
CA ALA A 208 8.41 -6.86 26.87
C ALA A 208 8.68 -6.02 28.13
N ARG A 209 9.13 -4.78 27.96
CA ARG A 209 9.39 -3.84 29.07
C ARG A 209 8.83 -2.48 28.73
N LEU A 210 8.09 -1.89 29.67
CA LEU A 210 7.62 -0.52 29.57
C LEU A 210 8.60 0.39 30.32
N HIS A 211 9.06 1.44 29.66
CA HIS A 211 9.93 2.45 30.25
C HIS A 211 9.27 3.81 30.20
N PHE A 212 9.49 4.63 31.22
CA PHE A 212 9.04 6.02 31.26
C PHE A 212 10.26 6.94 31.29
N ALA A 213 10.26 7.95 30.44
CA ALA A 213 11.33 8.95 30.40
C ALA A 213 10.76 10.36 30.21
N ARG A 214 11.41 11.34 30.83
CA ARG A 214 11.16 12.77 30.54
C ARG A 214 11.80 13.20 29.22
N TYR A 215 12.90 12.54 28.83
CA TYR A 215 13.60 12.78 27.57
C TYR A 215 13.97 11.43 26.95
N GLU A 216 13.14 11.01 25.99
CA GLU A 216 13.18 9.70 25.36
C GLU A 216 14.52 9.38 24.64
N PRO A 217 15.15 10.31 23.88
CA PRO A 217 16.40 10.00 23.19
C PRO A 217 17.54 9.58 24.13
N ALA A 218 17.66 10.22 25.31
CA ALA A 218 18.68 9.84 26.29
C ALA A 218 18.42 8.45 26.89
N LEU A 219 17.15 8.10 27.12
CA LEU A 219 16.78 6.76 27.58
C LEU A 219 17.11 5.73 26.50
N ILE A 220 16.71 5.95 25.24
CA ILE A 220 16.96 5.03 24.12
C ILE A 220 18.46 4.79 23.98
N LEU A 221 19.29 5.83 23.98
CA LEU A 221 20.76 5.68 23.91
C LEU A 221 21.32 4.86 25.07
N THR A 222 20.75 5.01 26.27
CA THR A 222 21.15 4.22 27.45
C THR A 222 20.78 2.75 27.27
N LEU A 223 19.58 2.47 26.77
CA LEU A 223 19.10 1.11 26.50
C LEU A 223 19.94 0.43 25.41
N ILE A 224 20.21 1.12 24.30
CA ILE A 224 21.06 0.60 23.22
C ILE A 224 22.45 0.28 23.74
N LYS A 225 23.08 1.18 24.51
CA LYS A 225 24.41 0.91 25.10
C LYS A 225 24.39 -0.33 26.00
N SER A 226 23.38 -0.48 26.85
CA SER A 226 23.25 -1.63 27.74
C SER A 226 23.01 -2.96 26.99
N GLU A 227 22.26 -2.94 25.88
CA GLU A 227 22.04 -4.14 25.06
C GLU A 227 23.24 -4.43 24.15
N ALA A 228 23.97 -3.41 23.68
CA ALA A 228 25.19 -3.56 22.89
C ALA A 228 26.33 -4.27 23.65
N GLU A 229 26.31 -4.23 24.99
CA GLU A 229 27.20 -5.03 25.84
C GLU A 229 26.90 -6.54 25.78
N LYS A 230 25.69 -6.94 25.36
CA LYS A 230 25.20 -8.32 25.37
C LYS A 230 25.07 -8.93 23.98
N GLN A 231 24.84 -8.10 22.96
CA GLN A 231 24.65 -8.52 21.58
C GLN A 231 25.17 -7.48 20.59
N PRO A 232 25.52 -7.89 19.36
CA PRO A 232 25.89 -6.97 18.29
C PRO A 232 24.82 -5.90 18.02
N LEU A 233 25.26 -4.69 17.65
CA LEU A 233 24.35 -3.57 17.32
C LEU A 233 23.40 -3.89 16.15
N GLU A 234 23.81 -4.74 15.21
CA GLU A 234 22.99 -5.22 14.10
C GLU A 234 21.75 -6.01 14.55
N ASN A 235 21.74 -6.52 15.78
CA ASN A 235 20.57 -7.20 16.38
C ASN A 235 19.64 -6.24 17.13
N ILE A 236 19.89 -4.93 17.07
CA ILE A 236 19.11 -3.90 17.76
C ILE A 236 18.49 -2.97 16.71
N ALA A 237 17.17 -2.82 16.77
CA ALA A 237 16.42 -1.86 15.96
C ALA A 237 15.74 -0.82 16.85
N VAL A 238 15.69 0.42 16.37
CA VAL A 238 14.80 1.47 16.87
C VAL A 238 13.82 1.74 15.74
N ILE A 239 12.55 1.48 15.99
CA ILE A 239 11.44 1.69 15.05
C ILE A 239 10.78 3.02 15.36
#